data_AF-A0A924ZXE3-F1
#
_entry.id   AF-A0A924ZXE3-F1
#
_cell.length_a   1.000
_cell.length_b   1.000
_cell.length_c   1.000
_cell.angle_alpha   90.00
_cell.angle_beta   90.00
_cell.angle_gamma   90.00
#
_symmetry.space_group_name_H-M   'P 1'
#
loop_
_entity.id
_entity.type
_entity.pdbx_description
1 polymer ?
#
loop_
_entity_poly.entity_id
_entity_poly.type
_entity_poly.pdbx_seq_one_letter_code
_entity_poly.pdbx_strand_id
1 'polypeptide(L)'
;MKALLILVLGYLPIGSLHAQIHSITAMHNFMQTNADTTIVMSYSSNWLSTNNYMLVSKKGDTLTCYQYKAIDDIPTLRGVKVPSAIMHNVFYKRLYEPVDVHGEFHLLVLDEETLRLFWKQMQSLKLWTIKDDLVEGLHCPPVVNTDVTIDKRVVDDSTIHLDLITRNTIKVLSFYGPANYEEFCPSRPGRRAILNLEKLFLTHYK
;
A
#
# COMPACT_ATOMS: atom_id res chain seq x y z
N MET A 1 -59.31 19.66 -4.30
CA MET A 1 -58.12 19.55 -5.18
C MET A 1 -56.90 19.92 -4.35
N LYS A 2 -56.07 18.94 -3.97
CA LYS A 2 -54.80 19.17 -3.25
C LYS A 2 -53.66 18.82 -4.20
N ALA A 3 -52.79 19.81 -4.45
CA ALA A 3 -51.71 19.73 -5.42
C ALA A 3 -50.65 18.72 -4.98
N LEU A 4 -50.22 17.88 -5.93
CA LEU A 4 -49.15 16.91 -5.79
C LEU A 4 -47.82 17.63 -6.07
N LEU A 5 -46.98 17.80 -5.04
CA LEU A 5 -45.63 18.34 -5.19
C LEU A 5 -44.70 17.17 -5.55
N ILE A 6 -44.32 17.03 -6.82
CA ILE A 6 -43.34 16.04 -7.26
C ILE A 6 -41.94 16.64 -7.02
N LEU A 7 -41.23 16.10 -6.03
CA LEU A 7 -39.83 16.43 -5.75
C LEU A 7 -38.95 15.66 -6.75
N VAL A 8 -38.46 16.35 -7.78
CA VAL A 8 -37.47 15.79 -8.72
C VAL A 8 -36.10 15.86 -8.04
N LEU A 9 -35.65 14.75 -7.45
CA LEU A 9 -34.28 14.56 -7.00
C LEU A 9 -33.38 14.49 -8.24
N GLY A 10 -32.70 15.60 -8.53
CA GLY A 10 -31.66 15.66 -9.55
C GLY A 10 -30.49 14.75 -9.19
N TYR A 11 -30.21 13.78 -10.07
CA TYR A 11 -28.97 13.00 -10.05
C TYR A 11 -27.81 13.94 -10.35
N LEU A 12 -27.05 14.33 -9.32
CA LEU A 12 -25.71 14.88 -9.53
C LEU A 12 -24.79 13.72 -9.93
N PRO A 13 -24.11 13.78 -11.09
CA PRO A 13 -23.05 12.84 -11.39
C PRO A 13 -21.90 13.13 -10.43
N ILE A 14 -21.73 12.26 -9.44
CA ILE A 14 -20.51 12.21 -8.65
C ILE A 14 -19.42 11.84 -9.63
N GLY A 15 -18.64 12.83 -10.07
CA GLY A 15 -17.45 12.60 -10.86
C GLY A 15 -16.53 11.69 -10.06
N SER A 16 -16.29 10.48 -10.56
CA SER A 16 -15.33 9.55 -10.01
C SER A 16 -13.94 10.19 -10.13
N LEU A 17 -13.46 10.81 -9.05
CA LEU A 17 -12.04 11.00 -8.82
C LEU A 17 -11.42 9.61 -8.88
N HIS A 18 -10.66 9.34 -9.93
CA HIS A 18 -9.90 8.10 -10.08
C HIS A 18 -8.69 8.18 -9.14
N ALA A 19 -8.93 8.09 -7.84
CA ALA A 19 -7.92 7.59 -6.93
C ALA A 19 -7.59 6.17 -7.40
N GLN A 20 -6.32 5.88 -7.66
CA GLN A 20 -5.89 4.51 -7.95
C GLN A 20 -6.20 3.67 -6.71
N ILE A 21 -7.29 2.90 -6.75
CA ILE A 21 -7.69 2.04 -5.65
C ILE A 21 -6.66 0.91 -5.60
N HIS A 22 -5.83 0.89 -4.54
CA HIS A 22 -5.09 -0.31 -4.17
C HIS A 22 -6.11 -1.42 -3.95
N SER A 23 -6.11 -2.41 -4.83
CA SER A 23 -7.20 -3.38 -4.97
C SER A 23 -6.81 -4.74 -4.39
N ILE A 24 -7.79 -5.44 -3.84
CA ILE A 24 -7.61 -6.81 -3.34
C ILE A 24 -7.32 -7.73 -4.52
N THR A 25 -6.18 -8.39 -4.49
CA THR A 25 -5.69 -9.28 -5.56
C THR A 25 -5.85 -10.77 -5.21
N ALA A 26 -5.53 -11.65 -6.16
CA ALA A 26 -5.51 -13.10 -5.94
C ALA A 26 -4.54 -13.50 -4.80
N MET A 27 -3.38 -12.84 -4.71
CA MET A 27 -2.44 -13.02 -3.60
C MET A 27 -3.06 -12.70 -2.24
N HIS A 28 -3.86 -11.64 -2.14
CA HIS A 28 -4.52 -11.28 -0.88
C HIS A 28 -5.50 -12.38 -0.43
N ASN A 29 -6.31 -12.88 -1.36
CA ASN A 29 -7.28 -13.95 -1.10
C ASN A 29 -6.59 -15.27 -0.74
N PHE A 30 -5.48 -15.58 -1.40
CA PHE A 30 -4.65 -16.73 -1.07
C PHE A 30 -4.13 -16.64 0.36
N MET A 31 -3.57 -15.48 0.75
CA MET A 31 -3.04 -15.28 2.10
C MET A 31 -4.15 -15.32 3.15
N GLN A 32 -5.32 -14.75 2.86
CA GLN A 32 -6.51 -14.81 3.73
C GLN A 32 -6.98 -16.24 4.00
N THR A 33 -6.91 -17.12 3.00
CA THR A 33 -7.33 -18.52 3.12
C THR A 33 -6.30 -19.38 3.85
N ASN A 34 -5.01 -19.07 3.70
CA ASN A 34 -3.92 -19.96 4.08
C ASN A 34 -3.15 -19.57 5.35
N ALA A 35 -3.32 -18.34 5.84
CA ALA A 35 -2.67 -17.82 7.05
C ALA A 35 -3.70 -17.29 8.07
N ASP A 36 -3.32 -17.25 9.35
CA ASP A 36 -4.15 -16.64 10.39
C ASP A 36 -4.10 -15.12 10.29
N THR A 37 -2.92 -14.59 9.98
CA THR A 37 -2.68 -13.17 9.79
C THR A 37 -1.53 -12.98 8.81
N THR A 38 -1.68 -12.01 7.92
CA THR A 38 -0.61 -11.56 7.01
C THR A 38 -0.56 -10.04 7.03
N ILE A 39 0.65 -9.50 7.12
CA ILE A 39 0.95 -8.07 7.01
C ILE A 39 1.68 -7.91 5.68
N VAL A 40 1.12 -7.09 4.79
CA VAL A 40 1.66 -6.81 3.46
C VAL A 40 2.05 -5.35 3.39
N MET A 41 3.26 -5.07 2.93
CA MET A 41 3.71 -3.74 2.60
C MET A 41 4.05 -3.65 1.11
N SER A 42 3.54 -2.61 0.46
CA SER A 42 3.82 -2.33 -0.94
C SER A 42 3.86 -0.83 -1.20
N TYR A 43 4.31 -0.47 -2.39
CA TYR A 43 4.45 0.91 -2.83
C TYR A 43 3.70 1.12 -4.14
N SER A 44 3.11 2.30 -4.32
CA SER A 44 2.68 2.77 -5.63
C SER A 44 3.28 4.15 -5.91
N SER A 45 3.56 4.44 -7.17
CA SER A 45 3.97 5.78 -7.59
C SER A 45 3.30 6.15 -8.90
N ASN A 46 3.26 7.44 -9.21
CA ASN A 46 2.77 7.95 -10.51
C ASN A 46 3.68 7.56 -11.69
N TRP A 47 4.85 6.98 -11.38
CA TRP A 47 5.81 6.48 -12.35
C TRP A 47 5.58 4.99 -12.58
N LEU A 48 6.13 4.44 -13.67
CA LEU A 48 6.15 3.00 -13.89
C LEU A 48 6.80 2.30 -12.69
N SER A 49 5.99 1.74 -11.81
CA SER A 49 6.42 1.00 -10.62
C SER A 49 6.09 -0.46 -10.81
N THR A 50 7.05 -1.32 -10.49
CA THR A 50 6.80 -2.76 -10.40
C THR A 50 6.00 -3.03 -9.12
N ASN A 51 5.05 -3.94 -9.22
CA ASN A 51 4.40 -4.52 -8.04
C ASN A 51 5.49 -5.20 -7.18
N ASN A 52 5.87 -4.57 -6.07
CA ASN A 52 6.78 -5.13 -5.09
C ASN A 52 6.05 -5.23 -3.76
N TYR A 53 5.89 -6.45 -3.27
CA TYR A 53 5.18 -6.73 -2.03
C TYR A 53 6.13 -7.43 -1.08
N MET A 54 6.15 -6.98 0.16
CA MET A 54 6.86 -7.63 1.26
C MET A 54 5.82 -8.11 2.26
N LEU A 55 5.84 -9.40 2.60
CA LEU A 55 4.78 -10.04 3.36
C LEU A 55 5.32 -10.80 4.55
N VAL A 56 4.80 -10.54 5.74
CA VAL A 56 5.01 -11.42 6.89
C VAL A 56 3.69 -12.08 7.25
N SER A 57 3.67 -13.40 7.27
CA SER A 57 2.50 -14.19 7.63
C SER A 57 2.73 -15.01 8.90
N LYS A 58 1.63 -15.34 9.56
CA LYS A 58 1.58 -16.24 10.71
C LYS A 58 0.50 -17.29 10.49
N LYS A 59 0.84 -18.56 10.73
CA LYS A 59 -0.10 -19.69 10.78
C LYS A 59 0.26 -20.59 11.96
N GLY A 60 -0.62 -20.66 12.97
CA GLY A 60 -0.28 -21.35 14.21
C GLY A 60 0.93 -20.69 14.89
N ASP A 61 1.97 -21.47 15.18
CA ASP A 61 3.25 -21.01 15.72
C ASP A 61 4.28 -20.62 14.65
N THR A 62 3.96 -20.87 13.38
CA THR A 62 4.88 -20.66 12.26
C THR A 62 4.76 -19.24 11.72
N LEU A 63 5.91 -18.55 11.64
CA LEU A 63 6.06 -17.28 10.95
C LEU A 63 6.74 -17.53 9.61
N THR A 64 6.37 -16.76 8.59
CA THR A 64 6.98 -16.89 7.27
C THR A 64 7.00 -15.55 6.54
N CYS A 65 8.13 -15.22 5.94
CA CYS A 65 8.29 -14.05 5.08
C CYS A 65 8.18 -14.43 3.60
N TYR A 66 7.48 -13.61 2.82
CA TYR A 66 7.39 -13.76 1.37
C TYR A 66 7.64 -12.43 0.69
N GLN A 67 8.13 -12.49 -0.54
CA GLN A 67 8.30 -11.33 -1.38
C GLN A 67 7.64 -11.60 -2.73
N TYR A 68 6.85 -10.65 -3.20
CA TYR A 68 6.48 -10.58 -4.61
C TYR A 68 7.41 -9.58 -5.29
N LYS A 69 8.21 -10.02 -6.25
CA LYS A 69 9.16 -9.17 -6.97
C LYS A 69 9.21 -9.59 -8.43
N ALA A 70 8.94 -8.64 -9.33
CA ALA A 70 9.08 -8.89 -10.76
C ALA A 70 10.53 -9.27 -11.10
N ILE A 71 10.72 -10.36 -11.85
CA ILE A 71 12.03 -10.89 -12.25
C ILE A 71 12.78 -9.89 -13.14
N ASP A 72 12.05 -9.18 -14.00
CA ASP A 72 12.58 -8.19 -14.94
C ASP A 72 12.09 -6.80 -14.51
N ASP A 73 12.86 -6.09 -13.67
CA ASP A 73 12.55 -4.70 -13.38
C ASP A 73 12.90 -3.79 -14.58
N ILE A 74 12.26 -2.62 -14.69
CA ILE A 74 12.53 -1.68 -15.78
C ILE A 74 14.03 -1.30 -15.87
N PRO A 75 14.76 -1.10 -14.77
CA PRO A 75 16.21 -0.94 -14.80
C PRO A 75 16.97 -2.07 -15.53
N THR A 76 16.60 -3.34 -15.35
CA THR A 76 17.25 -4.49 -16.03
C THR A 76 17.01 -4.49 -17.54
N LEU A 77 15.91 -3.88 -18.01
CA LEU A 77 15.61 -3.73 -19.44
C LEU A 77 16.35 -2.56 -20.10
N ARG A 78 17.03 -1.71 -19.31
CA ARG A 78 17.74 -0.54 -19.82
C ARG A 78 18.92 -0.97 -20.71
N GLY A 79 18.78 -0.74 -22.01
CA GLY A 79 19.82 -1.06 -23.01
C GLY A 79 19.52 -2.29 -23.86
N VAL A 80 18.46 -3.05 -23.55
CA VAL A 80 18.02 -4.17 -24.39
C VAL A 80 17.14 -3.63 -25.52
N LYS A 81 17.56 -3.85 -26.78
CA LYS A 81 16.74 -3.51 -27.96
C LYS A 81 15.71 -4.61 -28.20
N VAL A 82 14.49 -4.37 -27.73
CA VAL A 82 13.33 -5.26 -27.96
C VAL A 82 12.35 -4.57 -28.92
N PRO A 83 11.79 -5.26 -29.92
CA PRO A 83 10.71 -4.70 -30.75
C PRO A 83 9.57 -4.15 -29.88
N SER A 84 9.03 -2.98 -30.23
CA SER A 84 8.03 -2.28 -29.39
C SER A 84 6.81 -3.14 -29.05
N ALA A 85 6.33 -3.96 -30.00
CA ALA A 85 5.22 -4.86 -29.77
C ALA A 85 5.54 -5.95 -28.74
N ILE A 86 6.76 -6.50 -28.75
CA ILE A 86 7.22 -7.48 -27.75
C ILE A 86 7.43 -6.78 -26.41
N MET A 87 8.06 -5.60 -26.41
CA MET A 87 8.25 -4.79 -25.21
C MET A 87 6.93 -4.51 -24.49
N HIS A 88 5.90 -4.12 -25.26
CA HIS A 88 4.57 -3.83 -24.73
C HIS A 88 3.86 -5.08 -24.18
N ASN A 89 3.84 -6.17 -24.95
CA ASN A 89 3.05 -7.34 -24.58
C ASN A 89 3.70 -8.23 -23.52
N VAL A 90 5.04 -8.26 -23.45
CA VAL A 90 5.77 -9.14 -22.53
C VAL A 90 6.14 -8.43 -21.24
N PHE A 91 6.61 -7.18 -21.33
CA PHE A 91 7.16 -6.48 -20.16
C PHE A 91 6.15 -5.50 -19.58
N TYR A 92 5.63 -4.57 -20.39
CA TYR A 92 4.70 -3.56 -19.85
C TYR A 92 3.37 -4.17 -19.38
N LYS A 93 2.77 -5.08 -20.14
CA LYS A 93 1.52 -5.72 -19.72
C LYS A 93 1.65 -6.43 -18.37
N ARG A 94 2.75 -7.17 -18.16
CA ARG A 94 3.07 -7.86 -16.91
C ARG A 94 3.21 -6.92 -15.72
N LEU A 95 3.70 -5.70 -15.92
CA LEU A 95 3.76 -4.68 -14.85
C LEU A 95 2.38 -4.25 -14.35
N TYR A 96 1.35 -4.35 -15.20
CA TYR A 96 -0.03 -3.97 -14.88
C TYR A 96 -0.92 -5.17 -14.56
N GLU A 97 -0.40 -6.39 -14.60
CA GLU A 97 -1.17 -7.57 -14.21
C GLU A 97 -1.38 -7.58 -12.69
N PRO A 98 -2.59 -7.94 -12.21
CA PRO A 98 -2.86 -8.06 -10.79
C PRO A 98 -1.92 -9.08 -10.13
N VAL A 99 -1.47 -8.77 -8.93
CA VAL A 99 -0.54 -9.63 -8.17
C VAL A 99 -1.19 -10.98 -7.83
N ASP A 100 -0.46 -12.06 -8.13
CA ASP A 100 -0.88 -13.44 -7.91
C ASP A 100 0.20 -14.25 -7.16
N VAL A 101 -0.08 -15.51 -6.85
CA VAL A 101 0.82 -16.44 -6.12
C VAL A 101 1.61 -17.38 -7.04
N HIS A 102 1.94 -16.92 -8.25
CA HIS A 102 2.72 -17.68 -9.21
C HIS A 102 3.87 -16.82 -9.75
N GLY A 103 4.97 -17.47 -10.19
CA GLY A 103 6.09 -16.89 -10.95
C GLY A 103 7.04 -15.95 -10.19
N GLU A 104 6.48 -14.98 -9.47
CA GLU A 104 7.16 -13.84 -8.84
C GLU A 104 6.96 -13.80 -7.32
N PHE A 105 6.16 -14.73 -6.79
CA PHE A 105 5.93 -14.91 -5.36
C PHE A 105 6.97 -15.89 -4.77
N HIS A 106 7.87 -15.38 -3.94
CA HIS A 106 9.01 -16.11 -3.42
C HIS A 106 9.00 -16.15 -1.89
N LEU A 107 9.52 -17.25 -1.34
CA LEU A 107 9.82 -17.36 0.08
C LEU A 107 11.09 -16.55 0.40
N LEU A 108 11.01 -15.66 1.39
CA LEU A 108 12.19 -15.02 1.97
C LEU A 108 12.59 -15.78 3.23
N VAL A 109 13.74 -16.44 3.18
CA VAL A 109 14.26 -17.21 4.31
C VAL A 109 15.03 -16.29 5.24
N LEU A 110 14.48 -16.05 6.43
CA LEU A 110 15.16 -15.41 7.56
C LEU A 110 15.44 -16.46 8.63
N ASP A 111 16.47 -16.25 9.45
CA ASP A 111 16.66 -17.09 10.63
C ASP A 111 15.52 -16.86 11.65
N GLU A 112 15.27 -17.88 12.48
CA GLU A 112 14.12 -17.90 13.38
C GLU A 112 14.17 -16.77 14.43
N GLU A 113 15.35 -16.43 14.93
CA GLU A 113 15.51 -15.36 15.93
C GLU A 113 15.17 -14.00 15.32
N THR A 114 15.71 -13.71 14.14
CA THR A 114 15.40 -12.50 13.37
C THR A 114 13.91 -12.42 13.07
N LEU A 115 13.29 -13.51 12.63
CA LEU A 115 11.87 -13.53 12.29
C LEU A 115 10.97 -13.27 13.51
N ARG A 116 11.31 -13.87 14.66
CA ARG A 116 10.61 -13.64 15.93
C ARG A 116 10.77 -12.19 16.40
N LEU A 117 11.97 -11.64 16.31
CA LEU A 117 12.25 -10.24 16.68
C LEU A 117 11.46 -9.28 15.80
N PHE A 118 11.49 -9.51 14.49
CA PHE A 118 10.75 -8.72 13.51
C PHE A 118 9.25 -8.75 13.79
N TRP A 119 8.67 -9.94 14.02
CA TRP A 119 7.26 -10.07 14.37
C TRP A 119 6.90 -9.34 15.67
N LYS A 120 7.73 -9.48 16.72
CA LYS A 120 7.53 -8.78 18.00
C LYS A 120 7.55 -7.27 17.84
N GLN A 121 8.46 -6.74 17.04
CA GLN A 121 8.54 -5.30 16.75
C GLN A 121 7.29 -4.81 16.01
N MET A 122 6.80 -5.55 15.02
CA MET A 122 5.54 -5.22 14.33
C MET A 122 4.33 -5.21 15.28
N GLN A 123 4.24 -6.18 16.20
CA GLN A 123 3.17 -6.22 17.19
C GLN A 123 3.15 -4.97 18.09
N SER A 124 4.31 -4.40 18.41
CA SER A 124 4.42 -3.19 19.23
C SER A 124 3.81 -1.94 18.58
N LEU A 125 3.69 -1.93 17.25
CA LEU A 125 3.15 -0.81 16.47
C LEU A 125 1.62 -0.76 16.45
N LYS A 126 0.93 -1.77 16.99
CA LYS A 126 -0.56 -1.84 17.06
C LYS A 126 -1.22 -1.52 15.72
N LEU A 127 -0.79 -2.20 14.65
CA LEU A 127 -1.14 -1.86 13.26
C LEU A 127 -2.66 -1.74 13.00
N TRP A 128 -3.48 -2.55 13.65
CA TRP A 128 -4.94 -2.51 13.51
C TRP A 128 -5.58 -1.20 13.98
N THR A 129 -4.94 -0.46 14.88
CA THR A 129 -5.46 0.83 15.39
C THR A 129 -4.98 2.03 14.58
N ILE A 130 -4.09 1.82 13.62
CA ILE A 130 -3.57 2.89 12.76
C ILE A 130 -4.70 3.43 11.87
N LYS A 131 -4.74 4.76 11.75
CA LYS A 131 -5.52 5.49 10.76
C LYS A 131 -4.60 5.96 9.64
N ASP A 132 -5.10 5.93 8.42
CA ASP A 132 -4.36 6.37 7.24
C ASP A 132 -4.81 7.76 6.77
N ASP A 133 -4.28 8.18 5.62
CA ASP A 133 -4.56 9.49 5.05
C ASP A 133 -6.00 9.61 4.50
N LEU A 134 -6.70 8.50 4.26
CA LEU A 134 -8.13 8.54 3.94
C LEU A 134 -8.98 8.98 5.13
N VAL A 135 -8.55 8.65 6.35
CA VAL A 135 -9.24 9.03 7.59
C VAL A 135 -8.75 10.38 8.12
N GLU A 136 -7.44 10.64 8.09
CA GLU A 136 -6.82 11.84 8.69
C GLU A 136 -6.53 12.97 7.68
N GLY A 137 -6.81 12.73 6.39
CA GLY A 137 -6.55 13.62 5.27
C GLY A 137 -5.13 13.47 4.69
N LEU A 138 -4.96 13.74 3.40
CA LEU A 138 -3.68 13.59 2.68
C LEU A 138 -2.65 14.68 3.00
N HIS A 139 -3.10 15.89 3.34
CA HIS A 139 -2.23 17.05 3.50
C HIS A 139 -2.07 17.43 4.96
N CYS A 140 -1.16 18.37 5.23
CA CYS A 140 -1.00 18.98 6.54
C CYS A 140 -2.32 19.60 7.02
N PRO A 141 -2.65 19.44 8.32
CA PRO A 141 -3.83 20.10 8.86
C PRO A 141 -3.68 21.62 8.75
N PRO A 142 -4.78 22.37 8.59
CA PRO A 142 -4.73 23.83 8.63
C PRO A 142 -4.20 24.30 9.99
N VAL A 143 -3.33 25.32 9.99
CA VAL A 143 -2.77 25.89 11.22
C VAL A 143 -3.89 26.64 11.95
N VAL A 144 -4.25 26.18 13.16
CA VAL A 144 -5.30 26.82 13.96
C VAL A 144 -4.71 28.08 14.61
N ASN A 145 -5.38 29.23 14.41
CA ASN A 145 -5.09 30.58 14.98
C ASN A 145 -4.31 31.58 14.12
N THR A 146 -4.26 31.42 12.81
CA THR A 146 -3.86 32.50 11.92
C THR A 146 -4.81 32.57 10.73
N ASP A 147 -5.12 33.76 10.22
CA ASP A 147 -5.86 33.98 8.95
C ASP A 147 -5.08 33.48 7.71
N VAL A 148 -4.26 32.43 7.85
CA VAL A 148 -3.07 32.19 7.03
C VAL A 148 -3.07 30.78 6.46
N THR A 149 -3.15 30.76 5.13
CA THR A 149 -2.68 29.74 4.18
C THR A 149 -2.79 28.28 4.61
N ILE A 150 -3.75 27.59 3.99
CA ILE A 150 -3.63 26.16 3.69
C ILE A 150 -2.20 25.92 3.18
N ASP A 151 -1.46 25.01 3.81
CA ASP A 151 -0.17 24.57 3.27
C ASP A 151 -0.43 23.90 1.92
N LYS A 152 -0.09 24.61 0.84
CA LYS A 152 -0.27 24.16 -0.55
C LYS A 152 0.93 23.36 -1.07
N ARG A 153 1.89 23.01 -0.22
CA ARG A 153 3.03 22.18 -0.62
C ARG A 153 2.50 20.77 -0.93
N VAL A 154 2.29 20.52 -2.20
CA VAL A 154 2.09 19.18 -2.74
C VAL A 154 3.46 18.69 -3.17
N VAL A 155 3.88 17.58 -2.58
CA VAL A 155 5.08 16.87 -3.03
C VAL A 155 4.64 15.65 -3.81
N ASP A 156 5.17 15.50 -5.02
CA ASP A 156 5.03 14.27 -5.79
C ASP A 156 5.93 13.21 -5.16
N ASP A 157 5.31 12.20 -4.56
CA ASP A 157 6.00 11.11 -3.88
C ASP A 157 5.23 9.79 -4.05
N SER A 158 5.88 8.70 -3.71
CA SER A 158 5.28 7.38 -3.60
C SER A 158 4.27 7.30 -2.45
N THR A 159 3.32 6.38 -2.61
CA THR A 159 2.37 5.99 -1.59
C THR A 159 2.83 4.68 -0.97
N ILE A 160 2.86 4.61 0.36
CA ILE A 160 3.05 3.36 1.09
C ILE A 160 1.69 2.76 1.38
N HIS A 161 1.50 1.51 0.97
CA HIS A 161 0.31 0.71 1.26
C HIS A 161 0.63 -0.33 2.33
N LEU A 162 -0.33 -0.53 3.23
CA LEU A 162 -0.28 -1.54 4.27
C LEU A 162 -1.59 -2.33 4.29
N ASP A 163 -1.52 -3.62 3.95
CA ASP A 163 -2.66 -4.53 4.02
C ASP A 163 -2.52 -5.46 5.23
N LEU A 164 -3.52 -5.39 6.11
CA LEU A 164 -3.65 -6.26 7.26
C LEU A 164 -4.71 -7.31 6.96
N ILE A 165 -4.26 -8.53 6.68
CA ILE A 165 -5.09 -9.65 6.27
C ILE A 165 -5.27 -10.56 7.47
N THR A 166 -6.52 -10.94 7.74
CA THR A 166 -6.88 -12.08 8.60
C THR A 166 -7.79 -13.00 7.80
N ARG A 167 -8.13 -14.16 8.37
CA ARG A 167 -9.12 -15.07 7.79
C ARG A 167 -10.47 -14.43 7.46
N ASN A 168 -10.86 -13.36 8.18
CA ASN A 168 -12.21 -12.80 8.09
C ASN A 168 -12.25 -11.40 7.46
N THR A 169 -11.14 -10.68 7.43
CA THR A 169 -11.11 -9.29 6.96
C THR A 169 -9.77 -8.93 6.35
N ILE A 170 -9.81 -8.00 5.41
CA ILE A 170 -8.64 -7.31 4.87
C ILE A 170 -8.83 -5.83 5.16
N LYS A 171 -7.89 -5.23 5.89
CA LYS A 171 -7.84 -3.79 6.14
C LYS A 171 -6.71 -3.20 5.33
N VAL A 172 -7.07 -2.33 4.38
CA VAL A 172 -6.13 -1.59 3.53
C VAL A 172 -5.89 -0.21 4.13
N LEU A 173 -4.64 0.23 4.17
CA LEU A 173 -4.22 1.55 4.64
C LEU A 173 -3.28 2.18 3.61
N SER A 174 -3.48 3.47 3.30
CA SER A 174 -2.69 4.19 2.28
C SER A 174 -2.13 5.50 2.82
N PHE A 175 -0.82 5.69 2.68
CA PHE A 175 -0.10 6.88 3.15
C PHE A 175 0.65 7.54 2.00
N TYR A 176 0.25 8.74 1.61
CA TYR A 176 0.85 9.47 0.50
C TYR A 176 2.06 10.27 0.99
N GLY A 177 3.26 9.96 0.49
CA GLY A 177 4.51 10.64 0.85
C GLY A 177 4.75 10.81 2.35
N PRO A 178 4.56 9.77 3.19
CA PRO A 178 4.51 9.92 4.64
C PRO A 178 5.79 10.54 5.22
N ALA A 179 6.96 10.29 4.64
CA ALA A 179 8.23 10.85 5.09
C ALA A 179 8.27 12.38 4.91
N ASN A 180 7.93 12.85 3.71
CA ASN A 180 7.88 14.28 3.37
C ASN A 180 6.89 15.02 4.27
N TYR A 181 5.68 14.48 4.44
CA TYR A 181 4.69 15.17 5.27
C TYR A 181 4.93 15.06 6.77
N GLU A 182 5.60 14.00 7.27
CA GLU A 182 6.01 13.98 8.69
C GLU A 182 7.11 15.02 8.96
N GLU A 183 7.94 15.37 7.97
CA GLU A 183 8.89 16.48 8.06
C GLU A 183 8.18 17.85 8.08
N PHE A 184 7.20 18.07 7.20
CA PHE A 184 6.51 19.36 7.10
C PHE A 184 5.49 19.62 8.20
N CYS A 185 4.73 18.59 8.59
CA CYS A 185 3.68 18.66 9.59
C CYS A 185 3.70 17.40 10.45
N PRO A 186 4.67 17.34 11.39
CA PRO A 186 4.84 16.20 12.26
C PRO A 186 3.62 16.00 13.14
N SER A 187 3.56 14.83 13.78
CA SER A 187 2.61 14.46 14.85
C SER A 187 1.41 13.61 14.44
N ARG A 188 1.35 13.09 13.21
CA ARG A 188 0.33 12.09 12.85
C ARG A 188 0.79 10.70 13.26
N PRO A 189 0.12 10.05 14.25
CA PRO A 189 0.58 8.75 14.76
C PRO A 189 0.64 7.68 13.66
N GLY A 190 -0.29 7.71 12.69
CA GLY A 190 -0.31 6.75 11.59
C GLY A 190 0.92 6.84 10.69
N ARG A 191 1.35 8.07 10.33
CA ARG A 191 2.53 8.31 9.50
C ARG A 191 3.82 7.85 10.16
N ARG A 192 4.00 8.15 11.44
CA ARG A 192 5.16 7.63 12.21
C ARG A 192 5.14 6.11 12.31
N ALA A 193 3.97 5.51 12.50
CA ALA A 193 3.84 4.06 12.60
C ALA A 193 4.17 3.37 11.27
N ILE A 194 3.70 3.89 10.13
CA ILE A 194 4.03 3.33 8.82
C ILE A 194 5.51 3.51 8.47
N LEU A 195 6.13 4.65 8.79
CA LEU A 195 7.56 4.88 8.57
C LEU A 195 8.43 3.96 9.42
N ASN A 196 8.03 3.73 10.68
CA ASN A 196 8.70 2.75 11.54
C ASN A 196 8.56 1.34 10.99
N LEU A 197 7.35 0.97 10.53
CA LEU A 197 7.10 -0.34 9.93
C LEU A 197 7.91 -0.53 8.65
N GLU A 198 7.95 0.48 7.79
CA GLU A 198 8.74 0.50 6.56
C GLU A 198 10.21 0.23 6.84
N LYS A 199 10.78 0.95 7.80
CA LYS A 199 12.17 0.73 8.21
C LYS A 199 12.42 -0.72 8.63
N LEU A 200 11.47 -1.34 9.33
CA LEU A 200 11.58 -2.77 9.70
C LEU A 200 11.59 -3.66 8.45
N PHE A 201 10.64 -3.47 7.53
CA PHE A 201 10.60 -4.22 6.27
C PHE A 201 11.88 -4.05 5.45
N LEU A 202 12.33 -2.82 5.21
CA LEU A 202 13.55 -2.54 4.43
C LEU A 202 14.84 -3.08 5.10
N THR A 203 14.83 -3.29 6.41
CA THR A 203 15.96 -3.93 7.11
C THR A 203 16.05 -5.42 6.76
N HIS A 204 14.91 -6.10 6.57
CA HIS A 204 14.85 -7.55 6.39
C HIS A 204 14.67 -8.03 4.94
N TYR A 205 14.14 -7.22 4.03
CA TYR A 205 13.78 -7.59 2.65
C TYR A 205 14.76 -7.06 1.58
N LYS A 206 16.07 -7.06 1.90
CA LYS A 206 17.11 -6.56 0.99
C LYS A 206 17.31 -7.45 -0.24
#